data_AF-A0AA37GMW6-F1
#
_entry.id   AF-A0AA37GMW6-F1
#
_cell.length_a   1.000
_cell.length_b   1.000
_cell.length_c   1.000
_cell.angle_alpha   90.00
_cell.angle_beta   90.00
_cell.angle_gamma   90.00
#
_symmetry.space_group_name_H-M   'P 1'
#
loop_
_entity.id
_entity.type
_entity.pdbx_description
1 polymer ?
#
loop_
_entity_poly.entity_id
_entity_poly.type
_entity_poly.pdbx_seq_one_letter_code
_entity_poly.pdbx_strand_id
1 'polypeptide(L)'
;MLSSCWGMVGGETALRLPDGTIKKARGPAMGTAVVMEGKYVEHQALKAFGGRERISMVASLRAQPPFMKDEMVLADVRTTSNLSYLCHQFSEYRLKILEECIRDRLKKERQREVAKRPFNVLEMRAFLEEQQRFLEHTLGEVKTQLILH
;
A
#
# COMPACT_ATOMS: atom_id res chain seq x y z
N MET A 1 17.28 -4.61 7.68
CA MET A 1 18.27 -5.41 6.94
C MET A 1 18.44 -6.73 7.67
N LEU A 2 18.26 -7.85 6.97
CA LEU A 2 18.30 -9.19 7.57
C LEU A 2 19.66 -9.87 7.41
N SER A 3 20.40 -9.60 6.33
CA SER A 3 21.73 -10.18 6.12
C SER A 3 22.86 -9.28 6.61
N SER A 4 24.02 -9.88 6.83
CA SER A 4 25.28 -9.15 7.01
C SER A 4 25.71 -8.52 5.69
N CYS A 5 25.76 -7.19 5.65
CA CYS A 5 26.30 -6.45 4.52
C CYS A 5 27.79 -6.09 4.70
N TRP A 6 28.56 -6.93 5.40
CA TRP A 6 29.98 -6.72 5.60
C TRP A 6 30.73 -6.67 4.26
N GLY A 7 31.62 -5.68 4.10
CA GLY A 7 32.37 -5.44 2.87
C GLY A 7 31.54 -4.91 1.69
N MET A 8 30.27 -4.56 1.92
CA MET A 8 29.43 -3.91 0.92
C MET A 8 29.67 -2.40 0.91
N VAL A 9 29.87 -1.83 -0.27
CA VAL A 9 29.94 -0.38 -0.51
C VAL A 9 28.71 0.04 -1.30
N GLY A 10 27.98 1.05 -0.81
CA GLY A 10 26.71 1.48 -1.38
C GLY A 10 25.51 0.69 -0.81
N GLY A 11 24.47 0.49 -1.62
CA GLY A 11 23.27 -0.25 -1.21
C GLY A 11 22.35 0.48 -0.23
N GLU A 12 22.59 1.77 0.03
CA GLU A 12 21.70 2.59 0.83
C GLU A 12 20.38 2.85 0.10
N THR A 13 19.34 3.15 0.87
CA THR A 13 18.08 3.66 0.32
C THR A 13 18.21 5.18 0.21
N ALA A 14 18.29 5.68 -1.02
CA ALA A 14 18.19 7.11 -1.30
C ALA A 14 16.72 7.55 -1.21
N LEU A 15 16.47 8.70 -0.58
CA LEU A 15 15.17 9.34 -0.44
C LEU A 15 15.27 10.73 -1.08
N ARG A 16 14.30 11.09 -1.93
CA ARG A 16 14.20 12.45 -2.47
C ARG A 16 13.34 13.31 -1.54
N LEU A 17 13.91 14.41 -1.05
CA LEU A 17 13.21 15.37 -0.20
C LEU A 17 12.37 16.35 -1.04
N PRO A 18 11.41 17.07 -0.42
CA PRO A 18 10.56 18.03 -1.15
C PRO A 18 11.34 19.17 -1.82
N ASP A 19 12.50 19.53 -1.30
CA ASP A 19 13.41 20.54 -1.88
C ASP A 19 14.26 19.99 -3.05
N GLY A 20 14.04 18.73 -3.45
CA GLY A 20 14.78 18.04 -4.50
C GLY A 20 16.11 17.44 -4.06
N THR A 21 16.54 17.66 -2.81
CA THR A 21 17.79 17.09 -2.31
C THR A 21 17.64 15.59 -2.03
N ILE A 22 18.75 14.86 -2.11
CA ILE A 22 18.76 13.41 -1.86
C ILE A 22 19.37 13.14 -0.49
N LYS A 23 18.60 12.45 0.37
CA LYS A 23 19.06 11.97 1.67
C LYS A 23 19.17 10.46 1.63
N LYS A 24 20.33 9.92 2.00
CA LYS A 24 20.50 8.47 2.16
C LYS A 24 20.06 8.06 3.56
N ALA A 25 19.17 7.07 3.63
CA ALA A 25 18.88 6.40 4.89
C ALA A 25 20.20 5.81 5.46
N ARG A 26 20.39 5.89 6.77
CA ARG A 26 21.59 5.33 7.41
C ARG A 26 21.71 3.85 7.05
N GLY A 27 22.94 3.47 6.72
CA GLY A 27 23.27 2.36 5.83
C GLY A 27 22.61 1.00 6.13
N PRO A 28 22.64 0.10 5.14
CA PRO A 28 22.10 -1.25 5.21
C PRO A 28 22.94 -2.15 6.12
N ALA A 29 23.06 -1.83 7.41
CA ALA A 29 23.71 -2.69 8.38
C ALA A 29 22.71 -3.72 8.91
N MET A 30 23.18 -4.95 9.18
CA MET A 30 22.35 -6.00 9.77
C MET A 30 21.66 -5.49 11.04
N GLY A 31 20.35 -5.76 11.16
CA GLY A 31 19.54 -5.32 12.30
C GLY A 31 18.99 -3.89 12.19
N THR A 32 19.28 -3.13 11.13
CA THR A 32 18.67 -1.80 10.94
C THR A 32 17.26 -1.90 10.34
N ALA A 33 16.41 -0.92 10.66
CA ALA A 33 15.11 -0.72 10.04
C ALA A 33 14.98 0.72 9.55
N VAL A 34 14.25 0.90 8.46
CA VAL A 34 13.86 2.21 7.93
C VAL A 34 12.35 2.21 7.87
N VAL A 35 11.74 3.22 8.48
CA VAL A 35 10.30 3.48 8.38
C VAL A 35 10.14 4.75 7.58
N MET A 36 9.31 4.69 6.53
CA MET A 36 9.01 5.80 5.65
C MET A 36 7.58 5.71 5.16
N GLU A 37 7.02 6.85 4.78
CA GLU A 37 5.69 6.90 4.19
C GLU A 37 5.72 6.33 2.78
N GLY A 38 4.96 5.24 2.57
CA GLY A 38 4.81 4.62 1.26
C GLY A 38 4.08 5.54 0.28
N LYS A 39 4.28 5.31 -1.03
CA LYS A 39 3.70 6.08 -2.16
C LYS A 39 4.16 7.54 -2.28
N TYR A 40 4.31 8.26 -1.18
CA TYR A 40 4.60 9.71 -1.18
C TYR A 40 6.09 10.06 -1.09
N VAL A 41 6.89 9.15 -0.54
CA VAL A 41 8.35 9.32 -0.51
C VAL A 41 8.94 8.56 -1.69
N GLU A 42 9.47 9.31 -2.66
CA GLU A 42 10.29 8.73 -3.69
C GLU A 42 11.58 8.19 -3.09
N HIS A 43 11.83 6.92 -3.34
CA HIS A 43 12.99 6.23 -2.79
C HIS A 43 13.53 5.19 -3.76
N GLN A 44 14.82 4.93 -3.66
CA GLN A 44 15.49 3.94 -4.48
C GLN A 44 16.60 3.25 -3.69
N ALA A 45 16.66 1.93 -3.77
CA ALA A 45 17.84 1.18 -3.34
C ALA A 45 18.97 1.43 -4.34
N LEU A 46 20.06 2.05 -3.88
CA LEU A 46 21.23 2.31 -4.71
C LEU A 46 21.97 1.01 -5.05
N LYS A 47 22.72 1.03 -6.16
CA LYS A 47 23.63 -0.06 -6.51
C LYS A 47 24.62 -0.30 -5.37
N ALA A 48 24.92 -1.57 -5.13
CA ALA A 48 25.88 -2.02 -4.14
C ALA A 48 27.01 -2.80 -4.82
N PHE A 49 28.22 -2.68 -4.29
CA PHE A 49 29.40 -3.43 -4.73
C PHE A 49 30.01 -4.17 -3.55
N GLY A 50 30.53 -5.38 -3.79
CA GLY A 50 31.04 -6.24 -2.73
C GLY A 50 29.92 -6.82 -1.85
N GLY A 51 30.31 -7.56 -0.81
CA GLY A 51 29.38 -8.35 0.01
C GLY A 51 28.93 -9.66 -0.66
N ARG A 52 28.42 -10.60 0.15
CA ARG A 52 27.86 -11.87 -0.36
C ARG A 52 26.38 -11.74 -0.75
N GLU A 53 25.58 -11.15 0.15
CA GLU A 53 24.13 -11.04 -0.01
C GLU A 53 23.55 -9.82 0.71
N ARG A 54 22.45 -9.27 0.17
CA ARG A 54 21.68 -8.17 0.77
C ARG A 54 20.22 -8.57 0.84
N ILE A 55 19.81 -9.09 2.00
CA ILE A 55 18.44 -9.54 2.25
C ILE A 55 17.74 -8.48 3.09
N SER A 56 16.63 -7.96 2.57
CA SER A 56 15.75 -7.03 3.26
C SER A 56 14.32 -7.55 3.26
N MET A 57 13.59 -7.26 4.33
CA MET A 57 12.15 -7.48 4.41
C MET A 57 11.45 -6.13 4.42
N VAL A 58 10.39 -6.01 3.62
CA VAL A 58 9.52 -4.82 3.59
C VAL A 58 8.16 -5.25 4.12
N ALA A 59 7.69 -4.56 5.16
CA ALA A 59 6.36 -4.73 5.70
C ALA A 59 5.60 -3.42 5.48
N SER A 60 4.63 -3.43 4.56
CA SER A 60 3.76 -2.29 4.32
C SER A 60 2.65 -2.27 5.37
N LEU A 61 2.58 -1.19 6.13
CA LEU A 61 1.54 -0.98 7.13
C LEU A 61 0.50 0.00 6.60
N ARG A 62 -0.75 -0.19 6.99
CA ARG A 62 -1.85 0.71 6.63
C ARG A 62 -2.59 1.20 7.87
N ALA A 63 -3.22 2.37 7.76
CA ALA A 63 -4.02 2.92 8.85
C ALA A 63 -5.19 1.99 9.20
N GLN A 64 -5.45 1.80 10.49
CA GLN A 64 -6.48 0.88 10.97
C GLN A 64 -7.90 1.21 10.46
N PRO A 65 -8.37 2.48 10.41
CA PRO A 65 -9.73 2.78 9.96
C PRO A 65 -9.91 2.45 8.46
N PRO A 66 -10.98 1.73 8.09
CA PRO A 66 -11.23 1.34 6.70
C PRO A 66 -11.68 2.52 5.81
N PHE A 67 -12.09 3.64 6.42
CA PHE A 67 -12.51 4.87 5.73
C PHE A 67 -11.35 5.79 5.36
N MET A 68 -10.11 5.44 5.73
CA MET A 68 -8.97 6.20 5.25
C MET A 68 -8.67 5.78 3.82
N LYS A 69 -8.41 6.76 2.96
CA LYS A 69 -8.11 6.53 1.55
C LYS A 69 -6.95 5.52 1.42
N ASP A 70 -7.26 4.35 0.87
CA ASP A 70 -6.26 3.31 0.60
C ASP A 70 -5.83 3.37 -0.87
N GLU A 71 -4.58 3.75 -1.05
CA GLU A 71 -3.92 4.09 -2.30
C GLU A 71 -2.87 3.07 -2.73
N MET A 72 -2.94 1.85 -2.21
CA MET A 72 -2.00 0.77 -2.48
C MET A 72 -1.93 0.39 -3.96
N VAL A 73 -0.73 0.38 -4.51
CA VAL A 73 -0.45 0.01 -5.91
C VAL A 73 0.38 -1.27 -5.99
N LEU A 74 0.21 -2.03 -7.08
CA LEU A 74 0.90 -3.28 -7.35
C LEU A 74 2.02 -3.14 -8.40
N ALA A 75 2.14 -1.98 -9.05
CA ALA A 75 3.00 -1.77 -10.22
C ALA A 75 4.42 -2.31 -10.05
N ASP A 76 5.09 -1.99 -8.95
CA ASP A 76 6.50 -2.31 -8.73
C ASP A 76 6.74 -3.79 -8.36
N VAL A 77 5.79 -4.43 -7.69
CA VAL A 77 5.92 -5.82 -7.24
C VAL A 77 5.41 -6.84 -8.25
N ARG A 78 4.65 -6.39 -9.26
CA ARG A 78 4.02 -7.24 -10.26
C ARG A 78 5.04 -8.02 -11.10
N THR A 79 6.16 -7.40 -11.44
CA THR A 79 7.19 -8.00 -12.31
C THR A 79 8.02 -9.06 -11.60
N THR A 80 8.06 -9.04 -10.27
CA THR A 80 8.93 -9.89 -9.44
C THR A 80 8.16 -10.90 -8.58
N SER A 81 6.83 -10.93 -8.66
CA SER A 81 5.97 -11.77 -7.81
C SER A 81 5.19 -12.81 -8.60
N ASN A 82 4.73 -13.87 -7.93
CA ASN A 82 3.71 -14.75 -8.48
C ASN A 82 2.38 -14.00 -8.58
N LEU A 83 1.91 -13.75 -9.80
CA LEU A 83 0.71 -12.92 -10.04
C LEU A 83 -0.57 -13.52 -9.50
N SER A 84 -0.74 -14.84 -9.59
CA SER A 84 -1.95 -15.51 -9.09
C SER A 84 -2.08 -15.28 -7.58
N TYR A 85 -0.97 -15.51 -6.85
CA TYR A 85 -0.93 -15.30 -5.41
C TYR A 85 -1.08 -13.82 -5.04
N LEU A 86 -0.35 -12.93 -5.74
CA LEU A 86 -0.40 -11.48 -5.51
C LEU A 86 -1.81 -10.93 -5.70
N CYS A 87 -2.45 -11.23 -6.83
CA CYS A 87 -3.81 -10.78 -7.13
C CYS A 87 -4.83 -11.36 -6.16
N HIS A 88 -4.69 -12.63 -5.76
CA HIS A 88 -5.55 -13.24 -4.75
C HIS A 88 -5.46 -12.52 -3.41
N GLN A 89 -4.26 -12.38 -2.86
CA GLN A 89 -4.04 -11.72 -1.56
C GLN A 89 -4.49 -10.26 -1.58
N PHE A 90 -4.14 -9.53 -2.64
CA PHE A 90 -4.56 -8.15 -2.82
C PHE A 90 -6.08 -8.03 -2.88
N SER A 91 -6.74 -8.83 -3.72
CA SER A 91 -8.20 -8.78 -3.86
C SER A 91 -8.91 -9.16 -2.57
N GLU A 92 -8.45 -10.22 -1.88
CA GLU A 92 -9.00 -10.64 -0.60
C GLU A 92 -8.93 -9.50 0.43
N TYR A 93 -7.78 -8.85 0.55
CA TYR A 93 -7.57 -7.71 1.43
C TYR A 93 -8.50 -6.53 1.08
N ARG A 94 -8.60 -6.15 -0.20
CA ARG A 94 -9.44 -5.02 -0.65
C ARG A 94 -10.92 -5.31 -0.42
N LEU A 95 -11.36 -6.55 -0.62
CA LEU A 95 -12.75 -6.97 -0.37
C LEU A 95 -13.09 -6.93 1.13
N LYS A 96 -12.17 -7.34 2.01
CA LYS A 96 -12.37 -7.23 3.47
C LYS A 96 -12.57 -5.77 3.91
N ILE A 97 -11.84 -4.82 3.34
CA ILE A 97 -12.04 -3.38 3.61
C ILE A 97 -13.43 -2.94 3.17
N LEU A 98 -13.83 -3.30 1.95
CA LEU A 98 -15.15 -2.93 1.42
C LEU A 98 -16.28 -3.51 2.28
N GLU A 99 -16.15 -4.76 2.72
CA GLU A 99 -17.08 -5.41 3.65
C GLU A 99 -17.20 -4.63 4.97
N GLU A 100 -16.08 -4.25 5.58
CA GLU A 100 -16.05 -3.47 6.81
C GLU A 100 -16.74 -2.10 6.64
N CYS A 101 -16.45 -1.39 5.54
CA CYS A 101 -17.06 -0.11 5.21
C CYS A 101 -18.59 -0.22 5.05
N ILE A 102 -19.07 -1.20 4.28
CA ILE A 102 -20.50 -1.44 4.08
C ILE A 102 -21.18 -1.79 5.40
N ARG A 103 -20.58 -2.69 6.19
CA ARG A 103 -21.11 -3.11 7.48
C ARG A 103 -21.24 -1.94 8.46
N ASP A 104 -20.24 -1.06 8.51
CA ASP A 104 -20.31 0.14 9.36
C ASP A 104 -21.36 1.13 8.87
N ARG A 105 -21.48 1.35 7.55
CA ARG A 105 -22.55 2.20 6.98
C ARG A 105 -23.93 1.67 7.35
N LEU A 106 -24.17 0.38 7.20
CA LEU A 106 -25.43 -0.26 7.58
C LEU A 106 -25.72 -0.10 9.08
N LYS A 107 -24.69 -0.21 9.93
CA LYS A 107 -24.83 0.04 11.38
C LYS A 107 -25.25 1.49 11.67
N LYS A 108 -24.64 2.47 11.00
CA LYS A 108 -25.00 3.89 11.12
C LYS A 108 -26.43 4.16 10.65
N GLU A 109 -26.87 3.55 9.55
CA GLU A 109 -28.24 3.69 9.06
C GLU A 109 -29.28 3.11 10.02
N ARG A 110 -29.02 1.93 10.61
CA ARG A 110 -29.89 1.36 11.65
C ARG A 110 -29.99 2.29 12.87
N GLN A 111 -28.87 2.86 13.31
CA GLN A 111 -28.87 3.84 14.41
C GLN A 111 -29.67 5.10 14.07
N ARG A 112 -29.56 5.59 12.83
CA ARG A 112 -30.31 6.73 12.30
C ARG A 112 -31.82 6.46 12.32
N GLU A 113 -32.25 5.27 11.92
CA GLU A 113 -33.66 4.85 11.97
C GLU A 113 -34.20 4.75 13.40
N VAL A 114 -33.44 4.13 14.32
CA VAL A 114 -33.80 4.07 15.75
C VAL A 114 -33.93 5.48 16.34
N ALA A 115 -33.05 6.40 15.96
CA ALA A 115 -33.10 7.80 16.36
C ALA A 115 -34.19 8.61 15.61
N LYS A 116 -34.96 7.99 14.71
CA LYS A 116 -36.02 8.61 13.88
C LYS A 116 -35.55 9.85 13.12
N ARG A 117 -34.28 9.88 12.73
CA ARG A 117 -33.71 10.97 11.94
C ARG A 117 -34.09 10.77 10.46
N PRO A 118 -34.30 11.86 9.71
CA PRO A 118 -34.57 11.76 8.27
C PRO A 118 -33.36 11.17 7.55
N PHE A 119 -33.62 10.48 6.43
CA PHE A 119 -32.57 9.92 5.59
C PHE A 119 -31.78 11.03 4.89
N ASN A 120 -30.45 10.92 4.90
CA ASN A 120 -29.56 11.88 4.25
C ASN A 120 -29.07 11.34 2.90
N VAL A 121 -29.78 11.70 1.83
CA VAL A 121 -29.45 11.26 0.47
C VAL A 121 -28.05 11.71 0.03
N LEU A 122 -27.64 12.93 0.40
CA LEU A 122 -26.34 13.49 0.01
C LEU A 122 -25.19 12.71 0.65
N GLU A 123 -25.32 12.37 1.93
CA GLU A 123 -24.32 11.60 2.65
C GLU A 123 -24.23 10.16 2.13
N MET A 124 -25.37 9.52 1.85
CA MET A 124 -25.36 8.18 1.25
C MET A 124 -24.72 8.19 -0.13
N ARG A 125 -25.03 9.18 -0.97
CA ARG A 125 -24.42 9.34 -2.28
C ARG A 125 -22.91 9.51 -2.18
N ALA A 126 -22.43 10.37 -1.28
CA ALA A 126 -20.99 10.57 -1.06
C ALA A 126 -20.29 9.28 -0.64
N PHE A 127 -20.90 8.49 0.25
CA PHE A 127 -20.39 7.17 0.65
C PHE A 127 -20.30 6.21 -0.55
N LEU A 128 -21.35 6.12 -1.36
CA LEU A 128 -21.38 5.24 -2.54
C LEU A 128 -20.34 5.66 -3.59
N GLU A 129 -20.20 6.95 -3.85
CA GLU A 129 -19.16 7.48 -4.76
C GLU A 129 -17.74 7.18 -4.26
N GLU A 130 -17.52 7.17 -2.94
CA GLU A 130 -16.26 6.73 -2.35
C GLU A 130 -16.00 5.24 -2.58
N GLN A 131 -17.01 4.38 -2.38
CA GLN A 131 -16.88 2.95 -2.64
C GLN A 131 -16.65 2.66 -4.13
N GLN A 132 -17.29 3.42 -5.01
CA GLN A 132 -17.07 3.35 -6.45
C GLN A 132 -15.61 3.67 -6.80
N ARG A 133 -15.06 4.79 -6.32
CA ARG A 133 -13.65 5.14 -6.54
C ARG A 133 -12.69 4.08 -5.99
N PHE A 134 -13.00 3.49 -4.84
CA PHE A 134 -12.21 2.41 -4.25
C PHE A 134 -12.18 1.16 -5.16
N LEU A 135 -13.34 0.79 -5.71
CA LEU A 135 -13.47 -0.34 -6.64
C LEU A 135 -12.79 -0.06 -7.98
N GLU A 136 -12.95 1.14 -8.54
CA GLU A 136 -12.28 1.57 -9.77
C GLU A 136 -10.75 1.51 -9.64
N HIS A 137 -10.21 1.99 -8.51
CA HIS A 137 -8.78 1.88 -8.22
C HIS A 137 -8.34 0.42 -8.10
N THR A 138 -9.12 -0.40 -7.38
CA THR A 138 -8.83 -1.83 -7.21
C THR A 138 -8.82 -2.57 -8.56
N LEU A 139 -9.78 -2.26 -9.43
CA LEU A 139 -9.86 -2.80 -10.79
C LEU A 139 -8.65 -2.37 -11.63
N GLY A 140 -8.21 -1.12 -11.50
CA GLY A 140 -7.01 -0.62 -12.15
C GLY A 140 -5.73 -1.36 -11.74
N GLU A 141 -5.68 -1.89 -10.51
CA GLU A 141 -4.56 -2.68 -10.03
C GLU A 141 -4.67 -4.17 -10.41
N VAL A 142 -5.86 -4.75 -10.39
CA VAL A 142 -6.11 -6.13 -10.83
C VAL A 142 -6.22 -6.19 -12.35
N LYS A 143 -5.08 -6.01 -13.04
CA LYS A 143 -5.01 -6.18 -14.50
C LYS A 143 -4.70 -7.62 -14.84
N THR A 144 -5.48 -8.18 -15.76
CA THR A 144 -5.11 -9.40 -16.47
C THR A 144 -3.81 -9.12 -17.23
N GLN A 145 -2.82 -10.00 -17.10
CA GLN A 145 -1.75 -10.03 -18.10
C GLN A 145 -2.44 -10.31 -19.44
N LEU A 146 -2.60 -9.29 -20.28
CA LEU A 146 -2.58 -9.53 -21.71
C LEU A 146 -1.17 -10.07 -21.99
N ILE A 147 -1.08 -11.39 -22.00
CA ILE A 147 0.01 -12.10 -22.65
C ILE A 147 -0.10 -11.66 -24.11
N LEU A 148 0.63 -10.61 -24.47
CA LEU A 148 0.94 -10.32 -25.86
C LEU A 148 1.88 -11.45 -26.28
N HIS A 149 1.29 -12.45 -26.92
CA HIS A 149 2.01 -13.43 -27.74
C HIS A 149 2.57 -12.75 -28.97
#